data_AF-A0A3G6UHZ6-F1
#
_entry.id   AF-A0A3G6UHZ6-F1
#
_cell.length_a   1.000
_cell.length_b   1.000
_cell.length_c   1.000
_cell.angle_alpha   90.00
_cell.angle_beta   90.00
_cell.angle_gamma   90.00
#
_symmetry.space_group_name_H-M   'P 1'
#
loop_
_entity.id
_entity.type
_entity.pdbx_description
1 polymer ?
#
loop_
_entity_poly.entity_id
_entity_poly.type
_entity_poly.pdbx_seq_one_letter_code
_entity_poly.pdbx_strand_id
1 'polypeptide(L)'
;MVIKQQRKAGMAMSLQLHAQYFDPYPALAVLPLGKKNKEVRSAGHKTERALLNRIQECLDELCLSMTEKESIQRFLHLEQEAFFPVFSNRQEQIHPYLMKPEAFLWNDFSAVHGIPQIKESFYTKEFAEMNKADLAKHIQRVVRDYLFCAAVSLKRKSEWEAIIEHSYELHPFVQLAREKREVIQAVEKMNRSSLLSLLTPPEDVAFWRHRVEIVMRPYRELPERCSHEKELTFDSQKKVITQTCEICKTKRMFHVEQSRVELEEEPDMDKAVKRIATIERQFNEIASKNEPLLNDLENIAQWKKELSGLAEILQMKKELTRYPVQPDIVKDPFLDFAEQLTQAIVPVERASSDLIWLSGFQLPSISMMKVIRKHSVDEGIEKAARLHRKLKEAMEVEPFQPEDICIQVKNNSLTFEQVLAILHELNDSLKDRPLHLIAQLLKGRTSSQIREQGLNHTPLYGFLGSWEEKDIQKAFKKLEKDGWIEKQAKGYEALSNQVL
;
A
#
# COMPACT_ATOMS: atom_id res chain seq x y z
N MET A 1 -5.27 9.88 -21.34
CA MET A 1 -6.54 9.78 -22.10
C MET A 1 -6.74 8.34 -22.53
N VAL A 2 -7.49 7.58 -21.74
CA VAL A 2 -7.81 6.17 -22.03
C VAL A 2 -9.22 6.17 -22.60
N ILE A 3 -9.34 5.83 -23.88
CA ILE A 3 -10.62 5.72 -24.57
C ILE A 3 -11.36 4.52 -23.97
N LYS A 4 -12.32 4.81 -23.09
CA LYS A 4 -13.39 3.88 -22.70
C LYS A 4 -14.24 3.60 -23.94
N GLN A 5 -13.92 2.55 -24.68
CA GLN A 5 -14.89 1.97 -25.61
C GLN A 5 -15.93 1.20 -24.79
N GLN A 6 -17.05 1.87 -24.53
CA GLN A 6 -18.32 1.20 -24.26
C GLN A 6 -18.60 0.25 -25.42
N ARG A 7 -18.38 -1.06 -25.21
CA ARG A 7 -18.86 -2.10 -26.13
C ARG A 7 -20.37 -2.14 -26.05
N LYS A 8 -21.01 -1.52 -27.04
CA LYS A 8 -22.42 -1.73 -27.38
C LYS A 8 -22.64 -3.21 -27.63
N ALA A 9 -23.71 -3.75 -27.04
CA ALA A 9 -24.29 -5.04 -27.38
C ALA A 9 -24.57 -5.08 -28.89
N GLY A 10 -23.79 -5.86 -29.61
CA GLY A 10 -23.91 -6.05 -31.06
C GLY A 10 -23.55 -7.48 -31.40
N MET A 11 -24.58 -8.27 -31.71
CA MET A 11 -24.56 -9.59 -32.35
C MET A 11 -23.40 -10.52 -31.98
N ALA A 12 -23.66 -11.37 -30.98
CA ALA A 12 -22.90 -12.60 -30.75
C ALA A 12 -22.83 -13.41 -32.05
N MET A 13 -21.64 -13.72 -32.56
CA MET A 13 -21.47 -14.56 -33.75
C MET A 13 -20.25 -15.47 -33.62
N SER A 14 -20.52 -16.76 -33.81
CA SER A 14 -19.72 -17.89 -33.35
C SER A 14 -18.81 -18.48 -34.44
N LEU A 15 -18.01 -19.50 -34.08
CA LEU A 15 -17.14 -20.25 -35.00
C LEU A 15 -17.90 -20.86 -36.20
N GLN A 16 -19.22 -21.01 -36.10
CA GLN A 16 -20.13 -21.51 -37.12
C GLN A 16 -19.91 -20.88 -38.50
N LEU A 17 -19.65 -19.56 -38.56
CA LEU A 17 -19.45 -18.83 -39.83
C LEU A 17 -18.10 -19.10 -40.51
N HIS A 18 -17.20 -19.78 -39.81
CA HIS A 18 -15.83 -20.09 -40.24
C HIS A 18 -15.59 -21.59 -40.42
N ALA A 19 -16.43 -22.43 -39.81
CA ALA A 19 -16.28 -23.88 -39.83
C ALA A 19 -16.54 -24.45 -41.22
N GLN A 20 -15.65 -25.35 -41.63
CA GLN A 20 -15.79 -26.17 -42.83
C GLN A 20 -15.89 -27.62 -42.39
N TYR A 21 -16.90 -28.31 -42.93
CA TYR A 21 -17.20 -29.70 -42.61
C TYR A 21 -16.90 -30.58 -43.83
N PHE A 22 -16.34 -31.76 -43.59
CA PHE A 22 -15.95 -32.69 -44.63
C PHE A 22 -16.49 -34.08 -44.29
N ASP A 23 -17.29 -34.69 -45.17
CA ASP A 23 -17.90 -36.00 -44.95
C ASP A 23 -16.92 -37.12 -44.50
N PRO A 24 -15.66 -37.19 -45.00
CA PRO A 24 -14.70 -38.20 -44.53
C PRO A 24 -14.23 -38.02 -43.08
N TYR A 25 -14.45 -36.84 -42.49
CA TYR A 25 -13.97 -36.47 -41.14
C TYR A 25 -15.11 -35.85 -40.32
N PRO A 26 -16.17 -36.64 -40.01
CA PRO A 26 -17.40 -36.11 -39.45
C PRO A 26 -17.22 -35.48 -38.07
N ALA A 27 -16.20 -35.87 -37.29
CA ALA A 27 -15.95 -35.28 -35.96
C ALA A 27 -15.21 -33.93 -36.03
N LEU A 28 -14.65 -33.57 -37.19
CA LEU A 28 -13.75 -32.43 -37.34
C LEU A 28 -14.44 -31.21 -37.97
N ALA A 29 -14.23 -30.05 -37.36
CA ALA A 29 -14.54 -28.75 -37.95
C ALA A 29 -13.23 -28.04 -38.32
N VAL A 30 -12.99 -27.80 -39.61
CA VAL A 30 -11.78 -27.11 -40.06
C VAL A 30 -12.00 -25.60 -40.05
N LEU A 31 -11.16 -24.87 -39.33
CA LEU A 31 -11.27 -23.44 -39.08
C LEU A 31 -10.05 -22.66 -39.59
N PRO A 32 -10.23 -21.56 -40.34
CA PRO A 32 -9.12 -20.75 -40.85
C PRO A 32 -8.48 -19.87 -39.77
N LEU A 33 -7.15 -19.88 -39.69
CA LEU A 33 -6.35 -18.93 -38.91
C LEU A 33 -6.07 -17.64 -39.68
N GLY A 34 -6.18 -16.50 -39.01
CA GLY A 34 -5.80 -15.20 -39.56
C GLY A 34 -6.85 -14.59 -40.51
N LYS A 35 -6.52 -14.36 -41.79
CA LYS A 35 -7.52 -13.79 -42.73
C LYS A 35 -8.34 -14.93 -43.34
N LYS A 36 -9.67 -14.78 -43.38
CA LYS A 36 -10.59 -15.74 -43.99
C LYS A 36 -10.23 -15.94 -45.47
N ASN A 37 -9.90 -17.17 -45.86
CA ASN A 37 -9.86 -17.55 -47.27
C ASN A 37 -11.31 -17.72 -47.75
N LYS A 38 -11.67 -17.03 -48.84
CA LYS A 38 -13.05 -17.05 -49.36
C LYS A 38 -13.44 -18.38 -49.99
N GLU A 39 -12.50 -19.26 -50.31
CA GLU A 39 -12.75 -20.53 -50.99
C GLU A 39 -11.72 -21.55 -50.53
N VAL A 40 -12.11 -22.49 -49.66
CA VAL A 40 -11.39 -23.75 -49.47
C VAL A 40 -12.26 -24.82 -50.11
N ARG A 41 -11.81 -25.37 -51.24
CA ARG A 41 -12.64 -26.25 -52.09
C ARG A 41 -12.46 -27.74 -51.77
N SER A 42 -11.42 -28.12 -51.02
CA SER A 42 -11.18 -29.51 -50.60
C SER A 42 -10.17 -29.58 -49.45
N ALA A 43 -10.32 -30.55 -48.55
CA ALA A 43 -9.24 -30.92 -47.63
C ALA A 43 -8.01 -31.32 -48.47
N GLY A 44 -6.93 -30.53 -48.34
CA GLY A 44 -5.80 -30.37 -49.27
C GLY A 44 -5.04 -31.62 -49.74
N HIS A 45 -3.72 -31.51 -49.86
CA HIS A 45 -2.88 -32.56 -50.42
C HIS A 45 -2.87 -33.85 -49.57
N LYS A 46 -2.25 -34.93 -50.08
CA LYS A 46 -2.24 -36.28 -49.46
C LYS A 46 -1.78 -36.25 -47.99
N THR A 47 -0.87 -35.35 -47.66
CA THR A 47 -0.29 -35.11 -46.33
C THR A 47 -1.33 -34.60 -45.33
N GLU A 48 -2.14 -33.62 -45.71
CA GLU A 48 -3.16 -32.99 -44.88
C GLU A 48 -4.29 -33.98 -44.59
N ARG A 49 -4.70 -34.76 -45.60
CA ARG A 49 -5.68 -35.84 -45.43
C ARG A 49 -5.18 -36.91 -44.46
N ALA A 50 -3.89 -37.25 -44.51
CA ALA A 50 -3.29 -38.18 -43.56
C ALA A 50 -3.31 -37.63 -42.13
N LEU A 51 -3.04 -36.34 -41.93
CA LEU A 51 -3.12 -35.69 -40.61
C LEU A 51 -4.55 -35.68 -40.06
N LEU A 52 -5.55 -35.32 -40.88
CA LEU A 52 -6.96 -35.31 -40.48
C LEU A 52 -7.46 -36.72 -40.14
N ASN A 53 -7.14 -37.73 -40.95
CA ASN A 53 -7.47 -39.13 -40.66
C ASN A 53 -6.93 -39.58 -39.30
N ARG A 54 -5.68 -39.24 -38.99
CA ARG A 54 -5.06 -39.61 -37.71
C ARG A 54 -5.78 -39.02 -36.51
N ILE A 55 -6.26 -37.77 -36.62
CA ILE A 55 -7.06 -37.14 -35.56
C ILE A 55 -8.44 -37.80 -35.46
N GLN A 56 -9.11 -38.01 -36.61
CA GLN A 56 -10.42 -38.66 -36.67
C GLN A 56 -10.39 -40.05 -36.03
N GLU A 57 -9.42 -40.90 -36.39
CA GLU A 57 -9.24 -42.22 -35.78
C GLU A 57 -9.07 -42.14 -34.24
N CYS A 58 -8.29 -41.17 -33.75
CA CYS A 58 -8.14 -40.99 -32.31
C CYS A 58 -9.45 -40.55 -31.63
N LEU A 59 -10.25 -39.70 -32.28
CA LEU A 59 -11.54 -39.25 -31.75
C LEU A 59 -12.58 -40.37 -31.74
N ASP A 60 -12.58 -41.22 -32.76
CA ASP A 60 -13.47 -42.39 -32.85
C ASP A 60 -13.16 -43.42 -31.75
N GLU A 61 -11.87 -43.59 -31.42
CA GLU A 61 -11.40 -44.47 -30.35
C GLU A 61 -11.76 -43.96 -28.92
N LEU A 62 -12.10 -42.67 -28.73
CA LEU A 62 -12.39 -42.10 -27.40
C LEU A 62 -13.76 -42.48 -26.81
N CYS A 63 -14.66 -43.09 -27.59
CA CYS A 63 -15.99 -43.54 -27.14
C CYS A 63 -16.80 -42.50 -26.33
N LEU A 64 -16.74 -41.21 -26.72
CA LEU A 64 -17.50 -40.15 -26.06
C LEU A 64 -19.01 -40.37 -26.20
N SER A 65 -19.75 -40.09 -25.13
CA SER A 65 -21.22 -40.09 -25.14
C SER A 65 -21.77 -38.97 -26.04
N MET A 66 -23.02 -39.12 -26.49
CA MET A 66 -23.68 -38.09 -27.31
C MET A 66 -23.79 -36.74 -26.57
N THR A 67 -24.03 -36.78 -25.26
CA THR A 67 -24.14 -35.57 -24.43
C THR A 67 -22.81 -34.83 -24.31
N GLU A 68 -21.68 -35.55 -24.21
CA GLU A 68 -20.34 -34.96 -24.21
C GLU A 68 -20.03 -34.28 -25.55
N LYS A 69 -20.31 -34.96 -26.67
CA LYS A 69 -20.16 -34.39 -28.01
C LYS A 69 -20.99 -33.11 -28.16
N GLU A 70 -22.29 -33.18 -27.84
CA GLU A 70 -23.20 -32.03 -27.90
C GLU A 70 -22.75 -30.86 -27.02
N SER A 71 -22.14 -31.14 -25.86
CA SER A 71 -21.63 -30.10 -24.98
C SER A 71 -20.51 -29.30 -25.63
N ILE A 72 -19.54 -29.97 -26.28
CA ILE A 72 -18.46 -29.29 -27.00
C ILE A 72 -19.03 -28.57 -28.23
N GLN A 73 -19.96 -29.19 -28.96
CA GLN A 73 -20.61 -28.57 -30.12
C GLN A 73 -21.30 -27.26 -29.76
N ARG A 74 -22.09 -27.24 -28.68
CA ARG A 74 -22.77 -26.03 -28.21
C ARG A 74 -21.77 -24.96 -27.75
N PHE A 75 -20.71 -25.36 -27.05
CA PHE A 75 -19.66 -24.45 -26.60
C PHE A 75 -18.94 -23.77 -27.77
N LEU A 76 -18.62 -24.53 -28.81
CA LEU A 76 -17.95 -24.02 -30.00
C LEU A 76 -18.92 -23.49 -31.06
N HIS A 77 -20.21 -23.69 -30.87
CA HIS A 77 -21.26 -23.45 -31.84
C HIS A 77 -20.97 -24.11 -33.21
N LEU A 78 -20.58 -25.38 -33.17
CA LEU A 78 -20.38 -26.20 -34.37
C LEU A 78 -21.71 -26.86 -34.80
N GLU A 79 -21.79 -27.19 -36.08
CA GLU A 79 -22.92 -27.89 -36.69
C GLU A 79 -22.55 -29.33 -37.05
N GLN A 80 -23.55 -30.09 -37.51
CA GLN A 80 -23.40 -31.48 -37.96
C GLN A 80 -22.89 -32.39 -36.82
N GLU A 81 -22.13 -33.43 -37.16
CA GLU A 81 -21.51 -34.35 -36.18
C GLU A 81 -20.17 -33.81 -35.62
N ALA A 82 -19.70 -32.66 -36.14
CA ALA A 82 -18.39 -32.15 -35.82
C ALA A 82 -18.38 -31.49 -34.44
N PHE A 83 -17.44 -31.89 -33.59
CA PHE A 83 -17.27 -31.35 -32.24
C PHE A 83 -15.82 -30.95 -31.95
N PHE A 84 -14.87 -31.31 -32.82
CA PHE A 84 -13.46 -31.07 -32.59
C PHE A 84 -12.87 -30.07 -33.60
N PRO A 85 -12.36 -28.91 -33.16
CA PRO A 85 -11.83 -27.91 -34.07
C PRO A 85 -10.40 -28.24 -34.49
N VAL A 86 -10.13 -28.14 -35.78
CA VAL A 86 -8.79 -28.24 -36.37
C VAL A 86 -8.54 -26.99 -37.21
N PHE A 87 -7.31 -26.50 -37.25
CA PHE A 87 -7.01 -25.20 -37.83
C PHE A 87 -6.25 -25.32 -39.14
N SER A 88 -6.49 -24.42 -40.10
CA SER A 88 -5.73 -24.32 -41.34
C SER A 88 -5.17 -22.92 -41.56
N ASN A 89 -4.03 -22.83 -42.23
CA ASN A 89 -3.42 -21.56 -42.62
C ASN A 89 -3.99 -21.06 -43.97
N ARG A 90 -3.48 -19.91 -44.46
CA ARG A 90 -3.91 -19.34 -45.75
C ARG A 90 -3.56 -20.21 -46.95
N GLN A 91 -2.64 -21.16 -46.81
CA GLN A 91 -2.24 -22.10 -47.85
C GLN A 91 -3.02 -23.43 -47.75
N GLU A 92 -4.10 -23.47 -46.95
CA GLU A 92 -4.91 -24.67 -46.69
C GLU A 92 -4.14 -25.81 -46.02
N GLN A 93 -2.96 -25.52 -45.47
CA GLN A 93 -2.20 -26.50 -44.70
C GLN A 93 -2.75 -26.54 -43.29
N ILE A 94 -2.92 -27.76 -42.78
CA ILE A 94 -3.34 -27.98 -41.41
C ILE A 94 -2.27 -27.46 -40.45
N HIS A 95 -2.68 -26.59 -39.53
CA HIS A 95 -1.83 -26.07 -38.48
C HIS A 95 -1.48 -27.21 -37.52
N PRO A 96 -0.20 -27.41 -37.17
CA PRO A 96 0.24 -28.64 -36.53
C PRO A 96 0.11 -28.61 -35.00
N TYR A 97 -0.45 -27.53 -34.45
CA TYR A 97 -0.78 -27.39 -33.03
C TYR A 97 -2.29 -27.23 -32.85
N LEU A 98 -2.82 -27.90 -31.83
CA LEU A 98 -4.22 -27.77 -31.40
C LEU A 98 -4.39 -26.51 -30.56
N MET A 99 -5.57 -25.88 -30.64
CA MET A 99 -5.91 -24.71 -29.85
C MET A 99 -6.46 -25.12 -28.48
N LYS A 100 -6.11 -24.36 -27.45
CA LYS A 100 -6.65 -24.48 -26.10
C LYS A 100 -8.09 -23.96 -26.07
N PRO A 101 -9.03 -24.64 -25.39
CA PRO A 101 -10.43 -24.23 -25.35
C PRO A 101 -10.65 -22.86 -24.68
N GLU A 102 -9.74 -22.42 -23.81
CA GLU A 102 -9.74 -21.10 -23.17
C GLU A 102 -9.76 -19.95 -24.18
N ALA A 103 -9.21 -20.17 -25.39
CA ALA A 103 -9.24 -19.19 -26.46
C ALA A 103 -10.68 -18.82 -26.89
N PHE A 104 -11.63 -19.74 -26.75
CA PHE A 104 -13.04 -19.55 -27.12
C PHE A 104 -13.91 -19.09 -25.95
N LEU A 105 -13.37 -19.12 -24.73
CA LEU A 105 -14.13 -18.91 -23.51
C LEU A 105 -14.47 -17.43 -23.34
N TRP A 106 -15.76 -17.11 -23.48
CA TRP A 106 -16.32 -15.74 -23.45
C TRP A 106 -15.73 -14.77 -24.49
N ASN A 107 -15.09 -15.30 -25.54
CA ASN A 107 -14.51 -14.52 -26.61
C ASN A 107 -15.38 -14.61 -27.86
N ASP A 108 -15.64 -13.45 -28.46
CA ASP A 108 -16.30 -13.35 -29.76
C ASP A 108 -15.24 -13.18 -30.86
N PHE A 109 -15.45 -13.85 -31.99
CA PHE A 109 -14.59 -13.73 -33.17
C PHE A 109 -15.30 -12.95 -34.27
N SER A 110 -14.55 -12.09 -34.98
CA SER A 110 -15.09 -11.35 -36.12
C SER A 110 -15.57 -12.32 -37.20
N ALA A 111 -16.68 -12.01 -37.88
CA ALA A 111 -17.07 -12.76 -39.08
C ALA A 111 -16.15 -12.48 -40.30
N VAL A 112 -15.42 -11.35 -40.28
CA VAL A 112 -14.60 -10.84 -41.40
C VAL A 112 -13.16 -11.32 -41.31
N HIS A 113 -12.65 -11.48 -40.09
CA HIS A 113 -11.31 -12.00 -39.82
C HIS A 113 -11.44 -13.42 -39.25
N GLY A 114 -10.63 -14.35 -39.71
CA GLY A 114 -10.55 -15.69 -39.14
C GLY A 114 -9.98 -15.65 -37.71
N ILE A 115 -9.72 -16.83 -37.15
CA ILE A 115 -9.34 -16.95 -35.74
C ILE A 115 -7.92 -16.40 -35.56
N PRO A 116 -7.68 -15.46 -34.61
CA PRO A 116 -6.36 -14.90 -34.36
C PRO A 116 -5.32 -15.98 -34.04
N GLN A 117 -4.15 -15.87 -34.67
CA GLN A 117 -3.02 -16.78 -34.41
C GLN A 117 -2.18 -16.26 -33.24
N ILE A 118 -2.73 -16.37 -32.03
CA ILE A 118 -2.04 -16.00 -30.78
C ILE A 118 -1.31 -17.24 -30.26
N LYS A 119 0.01 -17.18 -30.10
CA LYS A 119 0.85 -18.35 -29.79
C LYS A 119 0.45 -19.01 -28.47
N GLU A 120 0.09 -18.21 -27.47
CA GLU A 120 -0.27 -18.63 -26.12
C GLU A 120 -1.58 -19.46 -26.09
N SER A 121 -2.44 -19.26 -27.09
CA SER A 121 -3.71 -19.97 -27.27
C SER A 121 -3.53 -21.40 -27.79
N PHE A 122 -2.34 -21.81 -28.23
CA PHE A 122 -2.10 -23.17 -28.71
C PHE A 122 -1.40 -24.04 -27.65
N TYR A 123 -1.61 -25.36 -27.73
CA TYR A 123 -0.75 -26.30 -27.02
C TYR A 123 0.67 -26.25 -27.61
N THR A 124 1.67 -26.54 -26.78
CA THR A 124 3.08 -26.49 -27.18
C THR A 124 3.56 -27.72 -27.94
N LYS A 125 2.76 -28.80 -27.96
CA LYS A 125 3.13 -30.05 -28.61
C LYS A 125 2.60 -30.10 -30.04
N GLU A 126 3.48 -30.44 -30.97
CA GLU A 126 3.12 -30.60 -32.38
C GLU A 126 2.54 -31.99 -32.62
N PHE A 127 1.29 -32.09 -33.10
CA PHE A 127 0.64 -33.39 -33.25
C PHE A 127 1.08 -34.13 -34.52
N ALA A 128 1.63 -33.42 -35.51
CA ALA A 128 2.09 -34.00 -36.77
C ALA A 128 3.20 -35.05 -36.55
N GLU A 129 4.09 -34.80 -35.58
CA GLU A 129 5.27 -35.62 -35.29
C GLU A 129 5.03 -36.71 -34.22
N MET A 130 3.88 -36.71 -33.55
CA MET A 130 3.58 -37.70 -32.50
C MET A 130 3.42 -39.10 -33.09
N ASN A 131 3.76 -40.15 -32.34
CA ASN A 131 3.33 -41.51 -32.67
C ASN A 131 1.83 -41.70 -32.33
N LYS A 132 1.23 -42.83 -32.72
CA LYS A 132 -0.21 -43.11 -32.49
C LYS A 132 -0.60 -43.02 -31.01
N ALA A 133 0.19 -43.61 -30.11
CA ALA A 133 -0.14 -43.66 -28.69
C ALA A 133 -0.05 -42.28 -28.01
N ASP A 134 0.96 -41.49 -28.36
CA ASP A 134 1.13 -40.14 -27.83
C ASP A 134 0.07 -39.18 -28.38
N LEU A 135 -0.31 -39.35 -29.65
CA LEU A 135 -1.41 -38.59 -30.24
C LEU A 135 -2.74 -38.90 -29.54
N ALA A 136 -3.07 -40.17 -29.32
CA ALA A 136 -4.29 -40.56 -28.61
C ALA A 136 -4.37 -39.95 -27.20
N LYS A 137 -3.28 -40.04 -26.42
CA LYS A 137 -3.19 -39.40 -25.09
C LYS A 137 -3.31 -37.88 -25.17
N HIS A 138 -2.73 -37.26 -26.20
CA HIS A 138 -2.82 -35.81 -26.39
C HIS A 138 -4.25 -35.39 -26.73
N ILE A 139 -4.91 -36.05 -27.68
CA ILE A 139 -6.31 -35.80 -28.06
C ILE A 139 -7.24 -36.03 -26.87
N GLN A 140 -7.06 -37.10 -26.10
CA GLN A 140 -7.83 -37.35 -24.87
C GLN A 140 -7.73 -36.18 -23.88
N ARG A 141 -6.52 -35.65 -23.66
CA ARG A 141 -6.33 -34.47 -22.81
C ARG A 141 -7.04 -33.25 -23.38
N VAL A 142 -6.88 -32.98 -24.67
CA VAL A 142 -7.51 -31.82 -25.32
C VAL A 142 -9.04 -31.91 -25.23
N VAL A 143 -9.63 -33.06 -25.55
CA VAL A 143 -11.08 -33.29 -25.41
C VAL A 143 -11.55 -33.06 -23.98
N ARG A 144 -10.81 -33.53 -22.97
CA ARG A 144 -11.13 -33.27 -21.56
C ARG A 144 -11.09 -31.77 -21.23
N ASP A 145 -10.09 -31.05 -21.74
CA ASP A 145 -10.01 -29.60 -21.59
C ASP A 145 -11.24 -28.93 -22.23
N TYR A 146 -11.65 -29.33 -23.45
CA TYR A 146 -12.85 -28.80 -24.12
C TYR A 146 -14.14 -29.08 -23.35
N LEU A 147 -14.32 -30.30 -22.82
CA LEU A 147 -15.49 -30.65 -22.00
C LEU A 147 -15.57 -29.79 -20.73
N PHE A 148 -14.42 -29.59 -20.07
CA PHE A 148 -14.38 -28.75 -18.88
C PHE A 148 -14.74 -27.29 -19.19
N CYS A 149 -14.13 -26.72 -20.23
CA CYS A 149 -14.44 -25.35 -20.66
C CYS A 149 -15.87 -25.19 -21.17
N ALA A 150 -16.45 -26.21 -21.81
CA ALA A 150 -17.86 -26.21 -22.21
C ALA A 150 -18.81 -26.17 -21.01
N ALA A 151 -18.47 -26.86 -19.92
CA ALA A 151 -19.23 -26.75 -18.67
C ALA A 151 -19.05 -25.36 -18.02
N VAL A 152 -17.83 -24.82 -18.02
CA VAL A 152 -17.53 -23.47 -17.49
C VAL A 152 -18.25 -22.38 -18.29
N SER A 153 -18.38 -22.51 -19.61
CA SER A 153 -18.99 -21.48 -20.47
C SER A 153 -20.49 -21.26 -20.23
N LEU A 154 -21.15 -22.16 -19.50
CA LEU A 154 -22.57 -22.01 -19.11
C LEU A 154 -22.81 -20.80 -18.21
N LYS A 155 -21.76 -20.23 -17.61
CA LYS A 155 -21.80 -19.01 -16.80
C LYS A 155 -20.84 -17.98 -17.38
N ARG A 156 -21.15 -16.70 -17.16
CA ARG A 156 -20.26 -15.59 -17.58
C ARG A 156 -19.05 -15.49 -16.66
N LYS A 157 -17.95 -14.86 -17.14
CA LYS A 157 -16.74 -14.59 -16.33
C LYS A 157 -17.08 -13.95 -14.97
N SER A 158 -17.89 -12.90 -14.98
CA SER A 158 -18.29 -12.16 -13.78
C SER A 158 -19.10 -13.02 -12.79
N GLU A 159 -19.88 -13.98 -13.30
CA GLU A 159 -20.64 -14.91 -12.44
C GLU A 159 -19.69 -15.89 -11.75
N TRP A 160 -18.69 -16.43 -12.46
CA TRP A 160 -17.66 -17.25 -11.84
C TRP A 160 -16.84 -16.49 -10.81
N GLU A 161 -16.43 -15.25 -11.10
CA GLU A 161 -15.74 -14.42 -10.12
C GLU A 161 -16.58 -14.21 -8.86
N ALA A 162 -17.88 -13.97 -9.00
CA ALA A 162 -18.80 -13.84 -7.88
C ALA A 162 -18.98 -15.14 -7.08
N ILE A 163 -19.07 -16.30 -7.76
CA ILE A 163 -19.14 -17.61 -7.11
C ILE A 163 -17.86 -17.90 -6.32
N ILE A 164 -16.70 -17.66 -6.93
CA ILE A 164 -15.40 -17.88 -6.29
C ILE A 164 -15.24 -16.98 -5.07
N GLU A 165 -15.60 -15.69 -5.19
CA GLU A 165 -15.58 -14.78 -4.05
C GLU A 165 -16.53 -15.28 -2.96
N HIS A 166 -17.78 -15.58 -3.28
CA HIS A 166 -18.75 -16.06 -2.30
C HIS A 166 -18.28 -17.33 -1.58
N SER A 167 -17.74 -18.31 -2.31
CA SER A 167 -17.18 -19.54 -1.72
C SER A 167 -15.94 -19.28 -0.88
N TYR A 168 -15.09 -18.30 -1.24
CA TYR A 168 -13.96 -17.87 -0.41
C TYR A 168 -14.44 -17.30 0.93
N GLU A 169 -15.52 -16.53 0.92
CA GLU A 169 -16.10 -15.96 2.15
C GLU A 169 -16.72 -17.00 3.08
N LEU A 170 -17.22 -18.09 2.50
CA LEU A 170 -17.75 -19.22 3.24
C LEU A 170 -16.65 -20.18 3.71
N HIS A 171 -15.40 -19.97 3.31
CA HIS A 171 -14.31 -20.83 3.74
C HIS A 171 -14.15 -20.78 5.27
N PRO A 172 -14.12 -21.93 5.99
CA PRO A 172 -14.11 -21.96 7.45
C PRO A 172 -12.99 -21.12 8.08
N PHE A 173 -11.78 -21.17 7.51
CA PHE A 173 -10.65 -20.38 8.01
C PHE A 173 -10.84 -18.87 7.78
N VAL A 174 -11.45 -18.47 6.66
CA VAL A 174 -11.74 -17.07 6.35
C VAL A 174 -12.82 -16.54 7.28
N GLN A 175 -13.85 -17.35 7.57
CA GLN A 175 -14.87 -17.02 8.56
C GLN A 175 -14.26 -16.85 9.96
N LEU A 176 -13.38 -17.76 10.38
CA LEU A 176 -12.65 -17.63 11.64
C LEU A 176 -11.82 -16.34 11.69
N ALA A 177 -11.10 -16.01 10.61
CA ALA A 177 -10.32 -14.79 10.52
C ALA A 177 -11.18 -13.52 10.61
N ARG A 178 -12.40 -13.54 10.05
CA ARG A 178 -13.38 -12.45 10.17
C ARG A 178 -13.93 -12.34 11.58
N GLU A 179 -14.31 -13.46 12.19
CA GLU A 179 -14.82 -13.50 13.57
C GLU A 179 -13.76 -13.01 14.56
N LYS A 180 -12.51 -13.46 14.41
CA LYS A 180 -11.38 -13.09 15.26
C LYS A 180 -10.60 -11.87 14.76
N ARG A 181 -11.19 -11.06 13.88
CA ARG A 181 -10.52 -9.92 13.25
C ARG A 181 -9.93 -8.96 14.28
N GLU A 182 -10.69 -8.65 15.33
CA GLU A 182 -10.25 -7.75 16.39
C GLU A 182 -9.02 -8.29 17.12
N VAL A 183 -9.05 -9.57 17.51
CA VAL A 183 -7.91 -10.26 18.15
C VAL A 183 -6.70 -10.29 17.23
N ILE A 184 -6.87 -10.67 15.96
CA ILE A 184 -5.80 -10.73 14.95
C ILE A 184 -5.14 -9.35 14.79
N GLN A 185 -5.93 -8.29 14.70
CA GLN A 185 -5.43 -6.92 14.59
C GLN A 185 -4.74 -6.47 15.89
N ALA A 186 -5.28 -6.82 17.06
CA ALA A 186 -4.69 -6.52 18.34
C ALA A 186 -3.33 -7.20 18.52
N VAL A 187 -3.20 -8.47 18.12
CA VAL A 187 -1.93 -9.20 18.09
C VAL A 187 -0.90 -8.50 17.19
N GLU A 188 -1.28 -8.13 15.95
CA GLU A 188 -0.37 -7.44 15.03
C GLU A 188 0.10 -6.08 15.56
N LYS A 189 -0.82 -5.29 16.12
CA LYS A 189 -0.50 -4.00 16.74
C LYS A 189 0.43 -4.18 17.94
N MET A 190 0.10 -5.10 18.85
CA MET A 190 0.90 -5.33 20.05
C MET A 190 2.27 -5.88 19.72
N ASN A 191 2.41 -6.79 18.74
CA ASN A 191 3.71 -7.33 18.32
C ASN A 191 4.70 -6.23 17.83
N ARG A 192 4.18 -5.06 17.45
CA ARG A 192 4.99 -3.89 17.03
C ARG A 192 5.02 -2.77 18.08
N SER A 193 4.28 -2.91 19.18
CA SER A 193 4.15 -1.88 20.21
C SER A 193 5.37 -1.84 21.12
N SER A 194 5.79 -0.62 21.49
CA SER A 194 6.83 -0.38 22.49
C SER A 194 6.40 -0.82 23.90
N LEU A 195 5.09 -0.95 24.15
CA LEU A 195 4.55 -1.42 25.43
C LEU A 195 5.00 -2.84 25.79
N LEU A 196 5.31 -3.69 24.79
CA LEU A 196 5.85 -5.03 25.05
C LEU A 196 7.15 -5.01 25.85
N SER A 197 7.96 -3.95 25.69
CA SER A 197 9.23 -3.81 26.42
C SER A 197 9.05 -3.52 27.92
N LEU A 198 7.84 -3.12 28.32
CA LEU A 198 7.50 -2.82 29.71
C LEU A 198 6.88 -4.02 30.44
N LEU A 199 6.48 -5.06 29.71
CA LEU A 199 5.91 -6.28 30.29
C LEU A 199 7.03 -7.18 30.82
N THR A 200 6.76 -7.79 31.98
CA THR A 200 7.66 -8.73 32.65
C THR A 200 6.98 -10.09 32.90
N PRO A 201 7.71 -11.21 32.89
CA PRO A 201 9.13 -11.33 32.56
C PRO A 201 9.40 -11.27 31.04
N PRO A 202 10.58 -10.80 30.59
CA PRO A 202 10.88 -10.64 29.16
C PRO A 202 10.89 -11.98 28.41
N GLU A 203 11.15 -13.10 29.09
CA GLU A 203 11.11 -14.45 28.53
C GLU A 203 9.69 -14.84 28.08
N ASP A 204 8.67 -14.52 28.89
CA ASP A 204 7.27 -14.79 28.54
C ASP A 204 6.85 -13.97 27.32
N VAL A 205 7.29 -12.71 27.24
CA VAL A 205 7.05 -11.82 26.08
C VAL A 205 7.75 -12.34 24.83
N ALA A 206 9.02 -12.74 24.94
CA ALA A 206 9.78 -13.28 23.82
C ALA A 206 9.15 -14.58 23.29
N PHE A 207 8.73 -15.46 24.20
CA PHE A 207 8.01 -16.69 23.86
C PHE A 207 6.69 -16.39 23.15
N TRP A 208 5.91 -15.43 23.65
CA TRP A 208 4.66 -15.00 23.01
C TRP A 208 4.92 -14.48 21.59
N ARG A 209 5.89 -13.59 21.39
CA ARG A 209 6.25 -13.05 20.06
C ARG A 209 6.67 -14.15 19.08
N HIS A 210 7.47 -15.10 19.55
CA HIS A 210 7.87 -16.24 18.71
C HIS A 210 6.65 -17.05 18.25
N ARG A 211 5.69 -17.30 19.15
CA ARG A 211 4.46 -18.00 18.78
C ARG A 211 3.57 -17.18 17.85
N VAL A 212 3.48 -15.87 18.04
CA VAL A 212 2.73 -14.96 17.16
C VAL A 212 3.20 -15.09 15.72
N GLU A 213 4.51 -15.11 15.47
CA GLU A 213 5.02 -15.25 14.09
C GLU A 213 4.59 -16.55 13.41
N ILE A 214 4.45 -17.64 14.17
CA ILE A 214 3.99 -18.93 13.66
C ILE A 214 2.48 -18.94 13.47
N VAL A 215 1.73 -18.47 14.47
CA VAL A 215 0.26 -18.54 14.48
C VAL A 215 -0.34 -17.55 13.49
N MET A 216 0.27 -16.37 13.30
CA MET A 216 -0.28 -15.31 12.46
C MET A 216 0.03 -15.50 10.97
N ARG A 217 1.01 -16.34 10.60
CA ARG A 217 1.40 -16.55 9.20
C ARG A 217 0.20 -16.87 8.28
N PRO A 218 -0.65 -17.87 8.56
CA PRO A 218 -1.77 -18.19 7.67
C PRO A 218 -2.79 -17.06 7.57
N TYR A 219 -2.97 -16.26 8.63
CA TYR A 219 -3.86 -15.10 8.61
C TYR A 219 -3.32 -13.94 7.77
N ARG A 220 -1.99 -13.76 7.71
CA ARG A 220 -1.31 -12.75 6.89
C ARG A 220 -1.32 -13.09 5.39
N GLU A 221 -1.40 -14.38 5.07
CA GLU A 221 -1.45 -14.90 3.70
C GLU A 221 -2.85 -14.90 3.09
N LEU A 222 -3.89 -14.63 3.91
CA LEU A 222 -5.26 -14.55 3.42
C LEU A 222 -5.42 -13.40 2.41
N PRO A 223 -5.88 -13.69 1.18
CA PRO A 223 -6.07 -12.65 0.19
C PRO A 223 -7.19 -11.69 0.59
N GLU A 224 -6.86 -10.39 0.65
CA GLU A 224 -7.84 -9.34 0.85
C GLU A 224 -8.77 -9.20 -0.36
N ARG A 225 -9.98 -8.69 -0.13
CA ARG A 225 -10.90 -8.36 -1.22
C ARG A 225 -10.32 -7.22 -2.06
N CYS A 226 -10.25 -7.39 -3.37
CA CYS A 226 -9.81 -6.34 -4.29
C CYS A 226 -10.76 -6.17 -5.48
N SER A 227 -10.84 -4.94 -5.98
CA SER A 227 -11.62 -4.58 -7.18
C SER A 227 -10.83 -4.70 -8.48
N HIS A 228 -9.56 -5.11 -8.41
CA HIS A 228 -8.70 -5.32 -9.57
C HIS A 228 -9.27 -6.38 -10.53
N GLU A 229 -8.86 -6.29 -11.79
CA GLU A 229 -9.14 -7.31 -12.79
C GLU A 229 -8.47 -8.63 -12.38
N LYS A 230 -9.21 -9.73 -12.50
CA LYS A 230 -8.72 -11.08 -12.22
C LYS A 230 -8.58 -11.87 -13.52
N GLU A 231 -7.53 -12.66 -13.58
CA GLU A 231 -7.36 -13.68 -14.60
C GLU A 231 -7.89 -15.01 -14.07
N LEU A 232 -8.59 -15.76 -14.93
CA LEU A 232 -9.06 -17.10 -14.63
C LEU A 232 -8.29 -18.09 -15.51
N THR A 233 -7.68 -19.09 -14.86
CA THR A 233 -7.00 -20.20 -15.52
C THR A 233 -7.66 -21.51 -15.14
N PHE A 234 -7.62 -22.51 -16.03
CA PHE A 234 -8.47 -23.70 -15.94
C PHE A 234 -7.61 -24.97 -15.93
N ASP A 235 -7.85 -25.85 -14.96
CA ASP A 235 -7.24 -27.19 -14.89
C ASP A 235 -8.35 -28.24 -14.97
N SER A 236 -8.54 -28.81 -16.16
CA SER A 236 -9.58 -29.81 -16.40
C SER A 236 -9.32 -31.15 -15.69
N GLN A 237 -8.06 -31.48 -15.38
CA GLN A 237 -7.71 -32.74 -14.74
C GLN A 237 -8.17 -32.74 -13.30
N LYS A 238 -7.97 -31.61 -12.62
CA LYS A 238 -8.42 -31.39 -11.24
C LYS A 238 -9.82 -30.79 -11.16
N LYS A 239 -10.38 -30.34 -12.29
CA LYS A 239 -11.63 -29.58 -12.38
C LYS A 239 -11.60 -28.32 -11.51
N VAL A 240 -10.49 -27.58 -11.59
CA VAL A 240 -10.21 -26.38 -10.79
C VAL A 240 -10.19 -25.14 -11.67
N ILE A 241 -10.82 -24.07 -11.20
CA ILE A 241 -10.66 -22.71 -11.74
C ILE A 241 -9.74 -21.96 -10.79
N THR A 242 -8.61 -21.48 -11.29
CA THR A 242 -7.68 -20.66 -10.52
C THR A 242 -7.91 -19.18 -10.85
N GLN A 243 -8.30 -18.40 -9.86
CA GLN A 243 -8.41 -16.95 -9.94
C GLN A 243 -7.12 -16.30 -9.46
N THR A 244 -6.50 -15.49 -10.30
CA THR A 244 -5.25 -14.77 -9.98
C THR A 244 -5.46 -13.27 -10.12
N CYS A 245 -4.99 -12.50 -9.13
CA CYS A 245 -4.89 -11.05 -9.23
C CYS A 245 -3.42 -10.65 -9.31
N GLU A 246 -2.98 -10.11 -10.45
CA GLU A 246 -1.58 -9.75 -10.66
C GLU A 246 -1.10 -8.57 -9.79
N ILE A 247 -2.00 -7.68 -9.40
CA ILE A 247 -1.69 -6.50 -8.58
C ILE A 247 -1.53 -6.91 -7.11
N CYS A 248 -2.47 -7.68 -6.57
CA CYS A 248 -2.42 -8.15 -5.18
C CYS A 248 -1.50 -9.35 -4.99
N LYS A 249 -1.06 -10.00 -6.07
CA LYS A 249 -0.32 -11.28 -6.06
C LYS A 249 -1.07 -12.38 -5.31
N THR A 250 -2.40 -12.34 -5.36
CA THR A 250 -3.27 -13.30 -4.70
C THR A 250 -3.77 -14.35 -5.67
N LYS A 251 -3.90 -15.58 -5.19
CA LYS A 251 -4.39 -16.73 -5.94
C LYS A 251 -5.44 -17.48 -5.13
N ARG A 252 -6.52 -17.89 -5.79
CA ARG A 252 -7.59 -18.71 -5.20
C ARG A 252 -7.91 -19.88 -6.11
N MET A 253 -7.92 -21.08 -5.57
CA MET A 253 -8.20 -22.31 -6.32
C MET A 253 -9.62 -22.76 -6.02
N PHE A 254 -10.49 -22.77 -7.02
CA PHE A 254 -11.89 -23.15 -6.86
C PHE A 254 -12.17 -24.52 -7.48
N HIS A 255 -12.59 -25.48 -6.67
CA HIS A 255 -12.97 -26.82 -7.10
C HIS A 255 -14.42 -26.81 -7.58
N VAL A 256 -14.64 -26.99 -8.88
CA VAL A 256 -15.96 -26.83 -9.50
C VAL A 256 -16.98 -27.84 -8.97
N GLU A 257 -16.59 -29.10 -8.80
CA GLU A 257 -17.50 -30.16 -8.34
C GLU A 257 -17.89 -29.98 -6.86
N GLN A 258 -16.93 -29.56 -6.03
CA GLN A 258 -17.11 -29.41 -4.59
C GLN A 258 -17.67 -28.03 -4.22
N SER A 259 -17.75 -27.10 -5.19
CA SER A 259 -18.19 -25.72 -5.00
C SER A 259 -17.47 -25.00 -3.85
N ARG A 260 -16.17 -25.29 -3.68
CA ARG A 260 -15.36 -24.74 -2.59
C ARG A 260 -14.05 -24.15 -3.09
N VAL A 261 -13.60 -23.13 -2.37
CA VAL A 261 -12.25 -22.58 -2.53
C VAL A 261 -11.29 -23.35 -1.64
N GLU A 262 -10.12 -23.64 -2.18
CA GLU A 262 -8.94 -24.14 -1.48
C GLU A 262 -7.92 -23.00 -1.40
N LEU A 263 -7.36 -22.81 -0.21
CA LEU A 263 -6.24 -21.91 0.06
C LEU A 263 -4.92 -22.55 -0.39
N GLU A 264 -3.88 -21.73 -0.64
CA GLU A 264 -2.58 -22.28 -1.02
C GLU A 264 -1.97 -23.18 0.07
N GLU A 265 -2.16 -22.81 1.33
CA GLU A 265 -1.86 -23.63 2.50
C GLU A 265 -3.14 -23.79 3.33
N GLU A 266 -3.68 -25.01 3.39
CA GLU A 266 -4.87 -25.32 4.17
C GLU A 266 -4.54 -25.48 5.66
N PRO A 267 -4.99 -24.58 6.54
CA PRO A 267 -4.71 -24.70 7.96
C PRO A 267 -5.63 -25.75 8.60
N ASP A 268 -5.06 -26.53 9.52
CA ASP A 268 -5.82 -27.39 10.42
C ASP A 268 -6.74 -26.52 11.30
N MET A 269 -8.05 -26.58 11.05
CA MET A 269 -9.05 -25.73 11.68
C MET A 269 -9.09 -25.89 13.20
N ASP A 270 -8.99 -27.12 13.71
CA ASP A 270 -8.99 -27.37 15.15
C ASP A 270 -7.76 -26.73 15.81
N LYS A 271 -6.61 -26.81 15.14
CA LYS A 271 -5.40 -26.12 15.60
C LYS A 271 -5.51 -24.62 15.46
N ALA A 272 -6.07 -24.09 14.37
CA ALA A 272 -6.19 -22.65 14.13
C ALA A 272 -7.04 -21.98 15.22
N VAL A 273 -8.24 -22.52 15.50
CA VAL A 273 -9.13 -22.04 16.56
C VAL A 273 -8.44 -22.05 17.92
N LYS A 274 -7.80 -23.17 18.28
CA LYS A 274 -7.07 -23.28 19.55
C LYS A 274 -5.88 -22.32 19.63
N ARG A 275 -5.12 -22.17 18.54
CA ARG A 275 -3.91 -21.34 18.50
C ARG A 275 -4.22 -19.86 18.69
N ILE A 276 -5.20 -19.32 17.98
CA ILE A 276 -5.55 -17.89 18.11
C ILE A 276 -6.08 -17.59 19.53
N ALA A 277 -6.95 -18.45 20.07
CA ALA A 277 -7.44 -18.31 21.45
C ALA A 277 -6.31 -18.45 22.48
N THR A 278 -5.34 -19.33 22.24
CA THR A 278 -4.19 -19.49 23.13
C THR A 278 -3.28 -18.27 23.10
N ILE A 279 -3.02 -17.67 21.93
CA ILE A 279 -2.20 -16.45 21.81
C ILE A 279 -2.83 -15.30 22.59
N GLU A 280 -4.14 -15.12 22.48
CA GLU A 280 -4.87 -14.11 23.26
C GLU A 280 -4.77 -14.40 24.76
N ARG A 281 -5.10 -15.63 25.18
CA ARG A 281 -5.06 -16.02 26.60
C ARG A 281 -3.67 -15.81 27.20
N GLN A 282 -2.62 -16.23 26.50
CA GLN A 282 -1.24 -16.06 26.95
C GLN A 282 -0.85 -14.59 27.10
N PHE A 283 -1.28 -13.73 26.18
CA PHE A 283 -1.03 -12.30 26.34
C PHE A 283 -1.72 -11.76 27.59
N ASN A 284 -2.99 -12.12 27.81
CA ASN A 284 -3.76 -11.67 28.98
C ASN A 284 -3.18 -12.21 30.29
N GLU A 285 -2.66 -13.45 30.31
CA GLU A 285 -1.90 -14.00 31.43
C GLU A 285 -0.61 -13.21 31.70
N ILE A 286 0.09 -12.73 30.67
CA ILE A 286 1.25 -11.83 30.86
C ILE A 286 0.77 -10.47 31.40
N ALA A 287 -0.27 -9.87 30.81
CA ALA A 287 -0.78 -8.57 31.19
C ALA A 287 -1.26 -8.53 32.65
N SER A 288 -2.02 -9.54 33.08
CA SER A 288 -2.50 -9.69 34.46
C SER A 288 -1.37 -9.80 35.50
N LYS A 289 -0.21 -10.38 35.16
CA LYS A 289 0.98 -10.37 36.04
C LYS A 289 1.62 -8.99 36.16
N ASN A 290 1.27 -8.05 35.29
CA ASN A 290 1.82 -6.69 35.20
C ASN A 290 0.79 -5.63 35.60
N GLU A 291 0.02 -5.88 36.66
CA GLU A 291 -0.99 -4.95 37.21
C GLU A 291 -0.49 -3.49 37.39
N PRO A 292 0.75 -3.23 37.88
CA PRO A 292 1.24 -1.85 37.97
C PRO A 292 1.28 -1.11 36.62
N LEU A 293 1.63 -1.81 35.53
CA LEU A 293 1.63 -1.22 34.20
C LEU A 293 0.20 -0.92 33.71
N LEU A 294 -0.77 -1.78 34.05
CA LEU A 294 -2.17 -1.56 33.71
C LEU A 294 -2.68 -0.29 34.42
N ASN A 295 -2.38 -0.14 35.70
CA ASN A 295 -2.74 1.05 36.48
C ASN A 295 -2.07 2.32 35.93
N ASP A 296 -0.81 2.23 35.50
CA ASP A 296 -0.13 3.33 34.83
C ASP A 296 -0.82 3.74 33.53
N LEU A 297 -1.26 2.78 32.71
CA LEU A 297 -1.97 3.05 31.46
C LEU A 297 -3.35 3.67 31.72
N GLU A 298 -4.07 3.22 32.76
CA GLU A 298 -5.30 3.86 33.22
C GLU A 298 -5.05 5.31 33.66
N ASN A 299 -3.98 5.53 34.42
CA ASN A 299 -3.56 6.87 34.81
C ASN A 299 -3.29 7.74 33.57
N ILE A 300 -2.59 7.26 32.55
CA ILE A 300 -2.39 8.03 31.29
C ILE A 300 -3.74 8.41 30.66
N ALA A 301 -4.69 7.46 30.61
CA ALA A 301 -6.01 7.73 30.06
C ALA A 301 -6.75 8.82 30.86
N GLN A 302 -6.66 8.78 32.20
CA GLN A 302 -7.24 9.80 33.07
C GLN A 302 -6.57 11.16 32.88
N TRP A 303 -5.23 11.21 32.90
CA TRP A 303 -4.45 12.42 32.63
C TRP A 303 -4.85 13.06 31.30
N LYS A 304 -5.01 12.27 30.25
CA LYS A 304 -5.43 12.75 28.93
C LYS A 304 -6.86 13.30 28.91
N LYS A 305 -7.75 12.72 29.71
CA LYS A 305 -9.15 13.17 29.82
C LYS A 305 -9.25 14.50 30.59
N GLU A 306 -8.60 14.59 31.74
CA GLU A 306 -8.70 15.75 32.63
C GLU A 306 -7.90 16.96 32.12
N LEU A 307 -6.79 16.75 31.40
CA LEU A 307 -5.97 17.82 30.82
C LEU A 307 -6.36 18.17 29.37
N SER A 308 -7.65 18.36 29.12
CA SER A 308 -8.15 18.72 27.78
C SER A 308 -7.73 20.12 27.28
N GLY A 309 -7.34 21.03 28.18
CA GLY A 309 -6.88 22.39 27.86
C GLY A 309 -5.40 22.52 27.44
N LEU A 310 -4.66 21.41 27.30
CA LEU A 310 -3.23 21.47 26.95
C LEU A 310 -2.96 22.08 25.58
N ALA A 311 -3.90 22.00 24.64
CA ALA A 311 -3.72 22.54 23.29
C ALA A 311 -3.41 24.05 23.30
N GLU A 312 -4.10 24.81 24.16
CA GLU A 312 -3.88 26.26 24.31
C GLU A 312 -2.50 26.54 24.92
N ILE A 313 -2.13 25.82 25.98
CA ILE A 313 -0.81 25.92 26.62
C ILE A 313 0.32 25.62 25.62
N LEU A 314 0.15 24.58 24.81
CA LEU A 314 1.15 24.20 23.80
C LEU A 314 1.20 25.18 22.62
N GLN A 315 0.08 25.82 22.27
CA GLN A 315 0.07 26.91 21.31
C GLN A 315 0.84 28.12 21.84
N MET A 316 0.61 28.52 23.09
CA MET A 316 1.38 29.60 23.73
C MET A 316 2.87 29.29 23.80
N LYS A 317 3.24 28.04 24.15
CA LYS A 317 4.63 27.56 24.06
C LYS A 317 5.17 27.76 22.65
N LYS A 318 4.42 27.31 21.63
CA LYS A 318 4.85 27.41 20.23
C LYS A 318 5.04 28.85 19.79
N GLU A 319 4.17 29.77 20.18
CA GLU A 319 4.31 31.20 19.90
C GLU A 319 5.55 31.77 20.60
N LEU A 320 5.76 31.45 21.88
CA LEU A 320 6.93 31.91 22.61
C LEU A 320 8.26 31.28 22.12
N THR A 321 8.23 30.06 21.58
CA THR A 321 9.43 29.44 20.96
C THR A 321 9.84 30.07 19.63
N ARG A 322 8.97 30.87 18.99
CA ARG A 322 9.34 31.64 17.79
C ARG A 322 10.27 32.78 18.14
N TYR A 323 10.31 33.18 19.41
CA TYR A 323 11.26 34.17 19.88
C TYR A 323 12.65 33.54 20.08
N PRO A 324 13.69 34.23 19.61
CA PRO A 324 15.06 33.73 19.64
C PRO A 324 15.69 33.69 21.04
N VAL A 325 15.29 34.59 21.96
CA VAL A 325 15.50 34.40 23.40
C VAL A 325 14.19 33.87 23.96
N GLN A 326 14.22 32.61 24.39
CA GLN A 326 13.05 31.93 24.92
C GLN A 326 13.00 32.12 26.43
N PRO A 327 11.86 32.53 27.01
CA PRO A 327 11.71 32.60 28.45
C PRO A 327 11.87 31.19 29.03
N ASP A 328 12.51 31.06 30.19
CA ASP A 328 12.84 29.74 30.77
C ASP A 328 11.61 28.87 31.03
N ILE A 329 10.42 29.48 31.16
CA ILE A 329 9.16 28.77 31.30
C ILE A 329 8.85 27.83 30.12
N VAL A 330 9.31 28.16 28.92
CA VAL A 330 9.14 27.34 27.70
C VAL A 330 9.93 26.03 27.78
N LYS A 331 10.95 25.98 28.63
CA LYS A 331 11.81 24.81 28.87
C LYS A 331 11.30 23.94 30.04
N ASP A 332 10.13 24.21 30.62
CA ASP A 332 9.60 23.37 31.72
C ASP A 332 9.37 21.92 31.23
N PRO A 333 9.96 20.89 31.87
CA PRO A 333 9.82 19.50 31.46
C PRO A 333 8.38 18.98 31.36
N PHE A 334 7.43 19.62 32.04
CA PHE A 334 6.02 19.26 31.94
C PHE A 334 5.41 19.64 30.60
N LEU A 335 5.92 20.68 29.92
CA LEU A 335 5.46 21.02 28.58
C LEU A 335 5.80 19.92 27.58
N ASP A 336 6.95 19.27 27.73
CA ASP A 336 7.33 18.13 26.89
C ASP A 336 6.45 16.91 27.18
N PHE A 337 6.10 16.68 28.44
CA PHE A 337 5.10 15.66 28.80
C PHE A 337 3.71 15.98 28.22
N ALA A 338 3.27 17.24 28.27
CA ALA A 338 1.99 17.68 27.72
C ALA A 338 1.92 17.48 26.19
N GLU A 339 3.00 17.75 25.47
CA GLU A 339 3.11 17.44 24.03
C GLU A 339 2.95 15.95 23.77
N GLN A 340 3.68 15.11 24.52
CA GLN A 340 3.58 13.65 24.40
C GLN A 340 2.18 13.15 24.73
N LEU A 341 1.52 13.71 25.74
CA LEU A 341 0.17 13.33 26.15
C LEU A 341 -0.89 13.69 25.10
N THR A 342 -0.72 14.84 24.43
CA THR A 342 -1.62 15.29 23.37
C THR A 342 -1.47 14.43 22.10
N GLN A 343 -0.25 13.98 21.80
CA GLN A 343 0.04 13.08 20.68
C GLN A 343 -0.32 11.61 20.95
N ALA A 344 -0.35 11.18 22.21
CA ALA A 344 -0.68 9.81 22.57
C ALA A 344 -2.10 9.44 22.13
N ILE A 345 -2.32 8.20 21.70
CA ILE A 345 -3.67 7.64 21.51
C ILE A 345 -3.95 6.69 22.67
N VAL A 346 -5.09 6.89 23.31
CA VAL A 346 -5.57 6.05 24.42
C VAL A 346 -6.96 5.53 24.06
N PRO A 347 -7.29 4.28 24.42
CA PRO A 347 -8.63 3.74 24.26
C PRO A 347 -9.62 4.50 25.15
N VAL A 348 -10.84 4.70 24.63
CA VAL A 348 -11.91 5.42 25.35
C VAL A 348 -12.50 4.55 26.47
N GLU A 349 -12.62 3.24 26.21
CA GLU A 349 -13.19 2.28 27.14
C GLU A 349 -12.24 1.10 27.35
N ARG A 350 -12.35 0.47 28.52
CA ARG A 350 -11.58 -0.74 28.84
C ARG A 350 -12.26 -1.96 28.23
N ALA A 351 -11.59 -2.61 27.28
CA ALA A 351 -12.05 -3.87 26.72
C ALA A 351 -11.89 -5.01 27.74
N SER A 352 -12.70 -6.06 27.61
CA SER A 352 -12.61 -7.24 28.48
C SER A 352 -11.31 -8.04 28.32
N SER A 353 -10.71 -7.97 27.13
CA SER A 353 -9.42 -8.59 26.82
C SER A 353 -8.31 -7.55 26.95
N ASP A 354 -7.33 -7.81 27.83
CA ASP A 354 -6.19 -6.90 28.01
C ASP A 354 -5.40 -6.73 26.72
N LEU A 355 -5.28 -7.77 25.88
CA LEU A 355 -4.68 -7.69 24.55
C LEU A 355 -5.35 -6.61 23.69
N ILE A 356 -6.68 -6.66 23.60
CA ILE A 356 -7.46 -5.70 22.80
C ILE A 356 -7.28 -4.30 23.37
N TRP A 357 -7.41 -4.15 24.69
CA TRP A 357 -7.26 -2.87 25.37
C TRP A 357 -5.87 -2.25 25.18
N LEU A 358 -4.80 -3.01 25.43
CA LEU A 358 -3.41 -2.56 25.28
C LEU A 358 -3.09 -2.22 23.82
N SER A 359 -3.67 -2.95 22.86
CA SER A 359 -3.47 -2.65 21.43
C SER A 359 -4.04 -1.30 20.98
N GLY A 360 -4.93 -0.71 21.79
CA GLY A 360 -5.49 0.62 21.57
C GLY A 360 -4.55 1.75 21.96
N PHE A 361 -3.51 1.49 22.76
CA PHE A 361 -2.56 2.52 23.17
C PHE A 361 -1.48 2.74 22.10
N GLN A 362 -1.26 4.00 21.73
CA GLN A 362 -0.10 4.44 20.96
C GLN A 362 0.57 5.57 21.71
N LEU A 363 1.66 5.25 22.40
CA LEU A 363 2.42 6.22 23.18
C LEU A 363 3.65 6.68 22.39
N PRO A 364 3.90 7.99 22.25
CA PRO A 364 5.10 8.50 21.58
C PRO A 364 6.38 8.07 22.29
N SER A 365 6.33 7.93 23.62
CA SER A 365 7.47 7.51 24.43
C SER A 365 7.03 6.81 25.72
N ILE A 366 7.78 5.76 26.09
CA ILE A 366 7.62 5.09 27.40
C ILE A 366 8.08 5.97 28.57
N SER A 367 8.80 7.08 28.31
CA SER A 367 9.23 8.02 29.36
C SER A 367 8.06 8.67 30.09
N MET A 368 6.89 8.76 29.45
CA MET A 368 5.65 9.26 30.06
C MET A 368 5.31 8.52 31.36
N MET A 369 5.60 7.21 31.42
CA MET A 369 5.38 6.37 32.60
C MET A 369 6.14 6.89 33.84
N LYS A 370 7.32 7.49 33.65
CA LYS A 370 8.10 8.03 34.77
C LYS A 370 7.48 9.28 35.37
N VAL A 371 6.72 10.05 34.60
CA VAL A 371 6.08 11.30 35.05
C VAL A 371 4.81 10.98 35.83
N ILE A 372 3.93 10.13 35.27
CA ILE A 372 2.67 9.75 35.92
C ILE A 372 2.86 8.96 37.22
N ARG A 373 3.97 8.21 37.36
CA ARG A 373 4.29 7.50 38.61
C ARG A 373 4.74 8.43 39.73
N LYS A 374 5.18 9.64 39.40
CA LYS A 374 5.70 10.63 40.35
C LYS A 374 4.67 11.66 40.77
N HIS A 375 3.64 11.88 39.96
CA HIS A 375 2.69 12.98 40.12
C HIS A 375 1.25 12.48 39.99
N SER A 376 0.36 13.01 40.82
CA SER A 376 -1.07 12.76 40.69
C SER A 376 -1.68 13.61 39.57
N VAL A 377 -2.87 13.22 39.09
CA VAL A 377 -3.62 13.99 38.09
C VAL A 377 -3.90 15.41 38.60
N ASP A 378 -4.26 15.55 39.88
CA ASP A 378 -4.53 16.85 40.50
C ASP A 378 -3.31 17.77 40.50
N GLU A 379 -2.12 17.24 40.84
CA GLU A 379 -0.85 17.98 40.72
C GLU A 379 -0.58 18.40 39.27
N GLY A 380 -0.95 17.55 38.31
CA GLY A 380 -0.89 17.84 36.88
C GLY A 380 -1.77 19.01 36.46
N ILE A 381 -3.02 19.03 36.94
CA ILE A 381 -3.99 20.11 36.68
C ILE A 381 -3.49 21.42 37.25
N GLU A 382 -3.03 21.42 38.50
CA GLU A 382 -2.46 22.62 39.14
C GLU A 382 -1.22 23.11 38.39
N LYS A 383 -0.34 22.20 37.97
CA LYS A 383 0.87 22.55 37.21
C LYS A 383 0.52 23.12 35.84
N ALA A 384 -0.46 22.54 35.14
CA ALA A 384 -0.95 23.06 33.87
C ALA A 384 -1.55 24.47 34.02
N ALA A 385 -2.40 24.69 35.03
CA ALA A 385 -3.00 26.00 35.30
C ALA A 385 -1.94 27.06 35.66
N ARG A 386 -0.91 26.68 36.43
CA ARG A 386 0.22 27.56 36.75
C ARG A 386 1.06 27.88 35.52
N LEU A 387 1.33 26.89 34.66
CA LEU A 387 2.08 27.10 33.42
C LEU A 387 1.32 27.98 32.45
N HIS A 388 0.02 27.77 32.30
CA HIS A 388 -0.85 28.61 31.48
C HIS A 388 -0.75 30.09 31.90
N ARG A 389 -0.87 30.38 33.20
CA ARG A 389 -0.75 31.74 33.73
C ARG A 389 0.62 32.35 33.45
N LYS A 390 1.70 31.62 33.73
CA LYS A 390 3.08 32.09 33.51
C LYS A 390 3.41 32.31 32.04
N LEU A 391 2.90 31.46 31.14
CA LEU A 391 3.05 31.63 29.70
C LEU A 391 2.28 32.87 29.23
N LYS A 392 1.06 33.07 29.73
CA LYS A 392 0.28 34.27 29.44
C LYS A 392 0.97 35.56 29.91
N GLU A 393 1.48 35.58 31.15
CA GLU A 393 2.28 36.69 31.68
C GLU A 393 3.53 36.95 30.80
N ALA A 394 4.21 35.90 30.35
CA ALA A 394 5.37 36.02 29.47
C ALA A 394 5.04 36.50 28.04
N MET A 395 3.79 36.38 27.60
CA MET A 395 3.32 36.95 26.33
C MET A 395 2.88 38.41 26.46
N GLU A 396 2.45 38.84 27.65
CA GLU A 396 1.99 40.21 27.93
C GLU A 396 3.16 41.18 28.23
N VAL A 397 4.29 40.67 28.71
CA VAL A 397 5.54 41.44 28.90
C VAL A 397 6.32 41.43 27.58
N GLU A 398 6.77 42.60 27.10
CA GLU A 398 7.69 42.66 25.95
C GLU A 398 8.88 41.73 26.21
N PRO A 399 9.12 40.72 25.36
CA PRO A 399 10.01 39.61 25.70
C PRO A 399 11.49 40.00 25.83
N PHE A 400 11.85 41.24 25.50
CA PHE A 400 13.23 41.72 25.47
C PHE A 400 13.34 43.14 26.01
N GLN A 401 14.36 43.38 26.82
CA GLN A 401 14.85 44.73 27.08
C GLN A 401 15.89 45.11 26.01
N PRO A 402 16.04 46.40 25.64
CA PRO A 402 16.99 46.86 24.62
C PRO A 402 18.43 46.35 24.83
N GLU A 403 18.83 46.13 26.09
CA GLU A 403 20.17 45.72 26.49
C GLU A 403 20.41 44.20 26.47
N ASP A 404 19.38 43.39 26.25
CA ASP A 404 19.49 41.93 26.29
C ASP A 404 20.44 41.40 25.21
N ILE A 405 21.42 40.57 25.58
CA ILE A 405 22.39 40.03 24.64
C ILE A 405 21.76 38.89 23.82
N CYS A 406 21.53 39.13 22.52
CA CYS A 406 20.95 38.15 21.61
C CYS A 406 22.01 37.27 20.92
N ILE A 407 23.19 37.83 20.59
CA ILE A 407 24.24 37.10 19.89
C ILE A 407 25.59 37.35 20.53
N GLN A 408 26.30 36.28 20.86
CA GLN A 408 27.68 36.35 21.32
C GLN A 408 28.63 35.65 20.34
N VAL A 409 29.66 36.35 19.86
CA VAL A 409 30.74 35.82 19.02
C VAL A 409 32.07 36.16 19.66
N LYS A 410 32.74 35.15 20.23
CA LYS A 410 33.95 35.32 21.06
C LYS A 410 33.68 36.30 22.23
N ASN A 411 34.39 37.41 22.29
CA ASN A 411 34.29 38.43 23.34
C ASN A 411 33.30 39.56 22.99
N ASN A 412 32.66 39.50 21.81
CA ASN A 412 31.75 40.54 21.38
C ASN A 412 30.29 40.06 21.45
N SER A 413 29.39 40.95 21.86
CA SER A 413 27.96 40.69 22.01
C SER A 413 27.13 41.71 21.22
N LEU A 414 26.05 41.26 20.59
CA LEU A 414 25.00 42.11 20.04
C LEU A 414 23.82 42.11 21.00
N THR A 415 23.36 43.29 21.38
CA THR A 415 22.13 43.47 22.15
C THR A 415 20.90 43.39 21.25
N PHE A 416 19.71 43.26 21.84
CA PHE A 416 18.45 43.18 21.12
C PHE A 416 18.19 44.43 20.27
N GLU A 417 18.45 45.62 20.83
CA GLU A 417 18.35 46.89 20.10
C GLU A 417 19.26 46.90 18.86
N GLN A 418 20.50 46.40 19.01
CA GLN A 418 21.46 46.34 17.91
C GLN A 418 21.04 45.34 16.83
N VAL A 419 20.47 44.19 17.23
CA VAL A 419 19.95 43.20 16.28
C VAL A 419 18.73 43.77 15.56
N LEU A 420 17.80 44.41 16.25
CA LEU A 420 16.63 45.06 15.64
C LEU A 420 17.01 46.12 14.62
N ALA A 421 17.96 47.00 14.96
CA ALA A 421 18.46 48.02 14.03
C ALA A 421 19.03 47.40 12.75
N ILE A 422 19.76 46.27 12.88
CA ILE A 422 20.29 45.54 11.72
C ILE A 422 19.16 44.90 10.90
N LEU A 423 18.17 44.26 11.55
CA LEU A 423 17.06 43.59 10.87
C LEU A 423 16.15 44.57 10.12
N HIS A 424 15.88 45.73 10.71
CA HIS A 424 15.12 46.80 10.07
C HIS A 424 15.77 47.21 8.74
N GLU A 425 17.06 47.49 8.77
CA GLU A 425 17.79 47.92 7.56
C GLU A 425 17.98 46.80 6.54
N LEU A 426 18.03 45.52 6.95
CA LEU A 426 18.03 44.38 6.03
C LEU A 426 16.77 44.29 5.17
N ASN A 427 15.65 44.76 5.68
CA ASN A 427 14.40 44.83 4.93
C ASN A 427 14.22 46.15 4.15
N ASP A 428 15.07 47.14 4.38
CA ASP A 428 15.04 48.45 3.74
C ASP A 428 16.31 48.71 2.92
N SER A 429 17.26 49.51 3.44
CA SER A 429 18.41 50.00 2.68
C SER A 429 19.43 48.91 2.29
N LEU A 430 19.47 47.80 3.01
CA LEU A 430 20.39 46.67 2.82
C LEU A 430 19.76 45.48 2.09
N LYS A 431 18.51 45.61 1.64
CA LYS A 431 17.84 44.58 0.84
C LYS A 431 18.63 44.24 -0.42
N ASP A 432 18.76 42.96 -0.72
CA ASP A 432 19.52 42.39 -1.85
C ASP A 432 21.04 42.66 -1.86
N ARG A 433 21.61 43.16 -0.77
CA ARG A 433 23.07 43.44 -0.67
C ARG A 433 23.86 42.21 -0.23
N PRO A 434 25.02 41.92 -0.85
CA PRO A 434 25.79 40.73 -0.48
C PRO A 434 26.44 40.90 0.90
N LEU A 435 26.57 39.80 1.65
CA LEU A 435 27.07 39.78 3.04
C LEU A 435 28.42 40.48 3.24
N HIS A 436 29.33 40.38 2.27
CA HIS A 436 30.64 41.02 2.38
C HIS A 436 30.52 42.55 2.39
N LEU A 437 29.56 43.11 1.66
CA LEU A 437 29.28 44.55 1.63
C LEU A 437 28.63 45.00 2.94
N ILE A 438 27.67 44.21 3.46
CA ILE A 438 27.03 44.45 4.76
C ILE A 438 28.06 44.39 5.90
N ALA A 439 28.96 43.41 5.89
CA ALA A 439 30.02 43.30 6.89
C ALA A 439 31.02 44.47 6.83
N GLN A 440 31.35 44.95 5.62
CA GLN A 440 32.20 46.13 5.44
C GLN A 440 31.52 47.42 5.93
N LEU A 441 30.21 47.56 5.66
CA LEU A 441 29.39 48.67 6.15
C LEU A 441 29.35 48.70 7.68
N LEU A 442 28.98 47.58 8.32
CA LEU A 442 28.89 47.47 9.78
C LEU A 442 30.25 47.69 10.45
N LYS A 443 31.36 47.28 9.83
CA LYS A 443 32.71 47.58 10.32
C LYS A 443 33.12 49.06 10.11
N GLY A 444 32.44 49.80 9.23
CA GLY A 444 32.78 51.18 8.90
C GLY A 444 33.95 51.30 7.92
N ARG A 445 34.15 50.30 7.05
CA ARG A 445 35.16 50.38 5.98
C ARG A 445 34.61 51.14 4.79
N THR A 446 35.36 52.12 4.31
CA THR A 446 34.96 52.96 3.18
C THR A 446 35.43 52.34 1.87
N SER A 447 34.52 51.74 1.10
CA SER A 447 34.78 51.31 -0.29
C SER A 447 34.16 52.31 -1.29
N SER A 448 34.53 52.22 -2.58
CA SER A 448 33.86 53.01 -3.63
C SER A 448 32.38 52.65 -3.73
N GLN A 449 32.05 51.36 -3.64
CA GLN A 449 30.68 50.85 -3.67
C GLN A 449 29.81 51.35 -2.51
N ILE A 450 30.35 51.45 -1.29
CA ILE A 450 29.62 51.99 -0.12
C ILE A 450 29.34 53.49 -0.29
N ARG A 451 30.28 54.24 -0.88
CA ARG A 451 30.12 55.69 -1.13
C ARG A 451 29.17 56.00 -2.28
N GLU A 452 29.30 55.30 -3.41
CA GLU A 452 28.42 55.47 -4.58
C GLU A 452 26.96 55.14 -4.26
N GLN A 453 26.72 54.21 -3.31
CA GLN A 453 25.40 53.79 -2.89
C GLN A 453 24.87 54.57 -1.68
N GLY A 454 25.60 55.59 -1.20
CA GLY A 454 25.20 56.41 -0.04
C GLY A 454 25.12 55.68 1.29
N LEU A 455 25.61 54.43 1.36
CA LEU A 455 25.51 53.58 2.56
C LEU A 455 26.40 54.09 3.72
N ASN A 456 27.38 54.94 3.43
CA ASN A 456 28.18 55.63 4.46
C ASN A 456 27.40 56.70 5.25
N HIS A 457 26.17 57.01 4.86
CA HIS A 457 25.29 57.95 5.56
C HIS A 457 24.24 57.25 6.44
N THR A 458 24.19 55.91 6.44
CA THR A 458 23.25 55.17 7.27
C THR A 458 23.72 55.09 8.73
N PRO A 459 22.80 54.97 9.70
CA PRO A 459 23.14 54.78 11.12
C PRO A 459 23.98 53.51 11.38
N LEU A 460 23.93 52.55 10.45
CA LEU A 460 24.67 51.29 10.55
C LEU A 460 26.14 51.38 10.10
N TYR A 461 26.58 52.48 9.48
CA TYR A 461 27.98 52.63 9.08
C TYR A 461 28.89 52.69 10.31
N GLY A 462 29.76 51.69 10.47
CA GLY A 462 30.66 51.58 11.62
C GLY A 462 29.97 51.12 12.91
N PHE A 463 28.72 50.68 12.85
CA PHE A 463 27.93 50.24 14.00
C PHE A 463 28.59 49.12 14.82
N LEU A 464 29.37 48.26 14.15
CA LEU A 464 30.20 47.21 14.73
C LEU A 464 31.70 47.47 14.49
N GLY A 465 32.14 48.73 14.55
CA GLY A 465 33.51 49.13 14.21
C GLY A 465 34.61 48.44 15.04
N SER A 466 34.29 48.00 16.26
CA SER A 466 35.18 47.21 17.13
C SER A 466 35.26 45.72 16.77
N TRP A 467 34.42 45.24 15.85
CA TRP A 467 34.38 43.84 15.44
C TRP A 467 35.28 43.56 14.23
N GLU A 468 35.79 42.33 14.16
CA GLU A 468 36.41 41.83 12.94
C GLU A 468 35.36 41.36 11.94
N GLU A 469 35.59 41.60 10.63
CA GLU A 469 34.65 41.23 9.55
C GLU A 469 34.27 39.74 9.60
N LYS A 470 35.24 38.89 9.92
CA LYS A 470 35.03 37.44 10.07
C LYS A 470 34.07 37.10 11.20
N ASP A 471 34.05 37.91 12.26
CA ASP A 471 33.18 37.72 13.42
C ASP A 471 31.77 38.31 13.16
N ILE A 472 31.65 39.40 12.39
CA ILE A 472 30.37 39.91 11.86
C ILE A 472 29.71 38.86 10.94
N GLN A 473 30.46 38.27 10.01
CA GLN A 473 29.95 37.20 9.15
C GLN A 473 29.49 35.97 9.94
N LYS A 474 30.16 35.64 11.06
CA LYS A 474 29.71 34.57 11.97
C LYS A 474 28.43 34.95 12.70
N ALA A 475 28.26 36.20 13.11
CA ALA A 475 27.02 36.68 13.71
C ALA A 475 25.84 36.52 12.74
N PHE A 476 26.01 36.88 11.47
CA PHE A 476 24.98 36.68 10.44
C PHE A 476 24.66 35.20 10.18
N LYS A 477 25.65 34.32 10.20
CA LYS A 477 25.40 32.86 10.14
C LYS A 477 24.64 32.35 11.36
N LYS A 478 24.83 32.94 12.54
CA LYS A 478 24.03 32.62 13.73
C LYS A 478 22.60 33.16 13.58
N LEU A 479 22.42 34.41 13.16
CA LEU A 479 21.10 34.97 12.83
C LEU A 479 20.34 34.08 11.83
N GLU A 480 21.01 33.59 10.79
CA GLU A 480 20.43 32.67 9.80
C GLU A 480 20.05 31.32 10.42
N LYS A 481 20.93 30.73 11.21
CA LYS A 481 20.67 29.45 11.91
C LYS A 481 19.54 29.56 12.92
N ASP A 482 19.46 30.68 13.62
CA ASP A 482 18.49 30.96 14.68
C ASP A 482 17.17 31.52 14.11
N GLY A 483 17.06 31.65 12.78
CA GLY A 483 15.82 31.98 12.07
C GLY A 483 15.42 33.45 12.11
N TRP A 484 16.37 34.38 12.30
CA TRP A 484 16.13 35.82 12.24
C TRP A 484 16.17 36.38 10.82
N ILE A 485 17.03 35.80 9.97
CA ILE A 485 17.24 36.21 8.58
C ILE A 485 17.24 34.99 7.66
N GLU A 486 16.75 35.14 6.44
CA GLU A 486 16.81 34.12 5.41
C GLU A 486 17.76 34.55 4.29
N LYS A 487 18.59 33.62 3.83
CA LYS A 487 19.52 33.89 2.73
C LYS A 487 18.78 33.86 1.40
N GLN A 488 18.81 34.98 0.69
CA GLN A 488 18.22 35.11 -0.64
C GLN A 488 19.26 34.82 -1.75
N ALA A 489 18.79 34.76 -3.00
CA ALA A 489 19.67 34.62 -4.16
C ALA A 489 20.73 35.73 -4.23
N LYS A 490 20.41 36.92 -3.71
CA LYS A 490 21.34 38.01 -3.44
C LYS A 490 21.06 38.55 -2.04
N GLY A 491 22.03 38.41 -1.12
CA GLY A 491 21.92 38.99 0.22
C GLY A 491 21.05 38.21 1.21
N TYR A 492 20.44 38.94 2.14
CA TYR A 492 19.64 38.42 3.25
C TYR A 492 18.37 39.28 3.40
N GLU A 493 17.29 38.67 3.88
CA GLU A 493 16.03 39.33 4.25
C GLU A 493 15.68 38.97 5.69
N ALA A 494 15.17 39.91 6.47
CA ALA A 494 14.71 39.65 7.84
C ALA A 494 13.27 39.12 7.83
N LEU A 495 13.02 38.04 8.58
CA LEU A 495 11.72 37.37 8.58
C LEU A 495 10.68 38.22 9.34
N SER A 496 9.62 38.62 8.64
CA SER A 496 8.68 39.70 9.01
C SER A 496 7.86 39.49 10.29
N ASN A 497 7.91 38.30 10.90
CA ASN A 497 7.20 38.02 12.16
C ASN A 497 8.00 38.43 13.41
N GLN A 498 9.17 39.07 13.26
CA GLN A 498 10.07 39.47 14.35
C GLN A 498 10.41 40.97 14.35
N VAL A 499 9.74 41.80 13.54
CA VAL A 499 9.99 43.26 13.41
C VAL A 499 8.80 44.10 13.94
N LEU A 500 8.05 43.57 14.91
CA LEU A 500 7.05 44.34 15.65
C LEU A 500 7.59 44.68 17.03
#